data_AF-A0A4Q1BTE8-F1
#
_entry.id   AF-A0A4Q1BTE8-F1
#
_cell.length_a   1.000
_cell.length_b   1.000
_cell.length_c   1.000
_cell.angle_alpha   90.00
_cell.angle_beta   90.00
_cell.angle_gamma   90.00
#
_symmetry.space_group_name_H-M   'P 1'
#
loop_
_entity.id
_entity.type
_entity.pdbx_description
1 polymer ?
#
loop_
_entity_poly.entity_id
_entity_poly.type
_entity_poly.pdbx_seq_one_letter_code
_entity_poly.pdbx_strand_id
1 'polypeptide(L)'
;MVATRSKTQNGTQTAGEKRPAETETKKSSPSKKAKKGIQKLEVGDDGEVGLTKEQPEVQPANGHEQVEVKNGHSVEEEKEDTVEEPAEVKTKEVDESTKEKSVAPVAENEQPKHGTLEAGHIYFMYRPKVDAEEVESIDDVSKFHILLIPTSAPHDHAHFHRIISVGKKKMPDPGAKHQVIWGSMVGVGNDKSALKDAFGAYDYDTKTRGTRHQPAARPAARGHYILHSPQDTLADSPEHNRQRDYKVLLAYEITTPAAEAFGEVQKELGLALKDAVALQVKDPNADAGSNPRAASLPKEKRASYSTELQELFKNRRFIPANPPAFLSYTGTELLIISSPHELEESLGVHGDQVEKDLDEVAAVEKVGVEAALKELRMSKEDTEIEALEGAWV
;
A
#
# COMPACT_ATOMS: atom_id res chain seq x y z
N MET A 1 71.67 -16.77 9.76
CA MET A 1 72.37 -15.47 9.93
C MET A 1 71.39 -14.44 9.38
N VAL A 2 70.76 -13.54 10.12
CA VAL A 2 71.21 -12.63 11.18
C VAL A 2 70.11 -12.51 12.25
N ALA A 3 70.53 -12.25 13.48
CA ALA A 3 69.75 -12.21 14.72
C ALA A 3 69.60 -10.77 15.25
N THR A 4 68.55 -10.52 16.05
CA THR A 4 68.49 -9.64 17.26
C THR A 4 67.09 -9.83 17.88
N ARG A 5 66.87 -10.53 19.02
CA ARG A 5 66.93 -10.09 20.45
C ARG A 5 66.29 -8.70 20.67
N SER A 6 65.33 -8.50 21.60
CA SER A 6 65.45 -8.79 23.04
C SER A 6 64.17 -8.55 23.89
N LYS A 7 64.09 -9.33 24.99
CA LYS A 7 63.62 -9.05 26.38
C LYS A 7 62.13 -8.99 26.77
N THR A 8 61.67 -10.14 27.30
CA THR A 8 61.15 -10.43 28.67
C THR A 8 60.70 -9.30 29.61
N GLN A 9 59.49 -9.43 30.20
CA GLN A 9 59.30 -9.60 31.67
C GLN A 9 57.88 -10.06 32.07
N ASN A 10 57.85 -10.80 33.18
CA ASN A 10 56.74 -11.52 33.81
C ASN A 10 55.73 -10.61 34.53
N GLY A 11 54.51 -11.12 34.71
CA GLY A 11 53.56 -10.72 35.76
C GLY A 11 52.40 -11.70 35.88
N THR A 12 52.45 -12.59 36.86
CA THR A 12 51.40 -13.55 37.25
C THR A 12 50.59 -13.00 38.42
N GLN A 13 49.36 -13.51 38.61
CA GLN A 13 48.48 -13.50 39.82
C GLN A 13 47.32 -12.48 39.76
N THR A 14 46.06 -12.71 40.22
CA THR A 14 45.20 -13.88 40.54
C THR A 14 43.76 -13.35 40.76
N ALA A 15 42.80 -14.27 40.86
CA ALA A 15 41.35 -14.11 41.00
C ALA A 15 40.78 -13.51 42.33
N GLY A 16 39.48 -13.17 42.28
CA GLY A 16 38.51 -13.13 43.40
C GLY A 16 38.10 -11.71 43.88
N GLU A 17 36.90 -11.37 44.35
CA GLU A 17 35.64 -12.09 44.61
C GLU A 17 34.53 -11.06 45.06
N LYS A 18 33.27 -11.31 44.66
CA LYS A 18 31.90 -10.97 45.21
C LYS A 18 31.56 -9.77 46.14
N ARG A 19 30.44 -9.09 45.74
CA ARG A 19 29.19 -8.59 46.46
C ARG A 19 29.29 -7.62 47.68
N PRO A 20 28.21 -6.91 48.12
CA PRO A 20 26.76 -7.04 47.83
C PRO A 20 25.97 -5.75 47.46
N ALA A 21 24.66 -5.95 47.27
CA ALA A 21 23.62 -5.04 46.83
C ALA A 21 23.11 -4.04 47.89
N GLU A 22 22.49 -2.95 47.46
CA GLU A 22 21.46 -2.25 48.23
C GLU A 22 20.20 -2.01 47.39
N THR A 23 19.09 -2.13 48.11
CA THR A 23 17.71 -2.25 47.65
C THR A 23 17.01 -1.01 48.20
N GLU A 24 16.58 -0.07 47.36
CA GLU A 24 15.65 0.97 47.79
C GLU A 24 14.24 0.66 47.28
N THR A 25 13.49 0.02 48.16
CA THR A 25 12.03 -0.02 48.14
C THR A 25 11.46 1.38 48.41
N LYS A 26 10.81 2.00 47.42
CA LYS A 26 9.79 3.02 47.66
C LYS A 26 8.40 2.45 47.42
N LYS A 27 7.68 2.23 48.52
CA LYS A 27 6.23 2.07 48.55
C LYS A 27 5.57 3.41 48.23
N SER A 28 4.68 3.45 47.23
CA SER A 28 3.59 4.41 47.17
C SER A 28 2.31 3.69 46.75
N SER A 29 1.35 3.67 47.66
CA SER A 29 -0.01 3.15 47.50
C SER A 29 -0.88 4.06 46.60
N PRO A 30 -2.06 3.61 46.14
CA PRO A 30 -2.53 3.82 44.78
C PRO A 30 -3.36 5.10 44.56
N SER A 31 -3.13 5.75 43.42
CA SER A 31 -3.99 6.79 42.87
C SER A 31 -4.93 6.18 41.82
N LYS A 32 -6.23 6.36 42.03
CA LYS A 32 -7.31 5.96 41.12
C LYS A 32 -7.17 6.70 39.78
N LYS A 33 -6.99 5.97 38.68
CA LYS A 33 -7.31 6.46 37.33
C LYS A 33 -8.09 5.40 36.54
N ALA A 34 -9.09 5.90 35.83
CA ALA A 34 -10.16 5.18 35.18
C ALA A 34 -9.65 4.19 34.11
N LYS A 35 -10.21 2.97 34.14
CA LYS A 35 -10.10 2.00 33.04
C LYS A 35 -10.89 2.51 31.84
N LYS A 36 -10.22 3.00 30.79
CA LYS A 36 -10.77 2.99 29.44
C LYS A 36 -10.34 1.68 28.78
N GLY A 37 -11.32 0.92 28.30
CA GLY A 37 -11.13 -0.42 27.76
C GLY A 37 -10.20 -0.42 26.55
N ILE A 38 -9.20 -1.29 26.58
CA ILE A 38 -8.36 -1.65 25.45
C ILE A 38 -9.05 -2.86 24.81
N GLN A 39 -9.42 -2.73 23.52
CA GLN A 39 -9.97 -3.84 22.74
C GLN A 39 -8.81 -4.73 22.27
N LYS A 40 -9.01 -6.05 22.37
CA LYS A 40 -8.04 -7.10 22.06
C LYS A 40 -8.09 -7.40 20.55
N LEU A 41 -6.96 -7.28 19.87
CA LEU A 41 -6.77 -7.72 18.48
C LEU A 41 -6.02 -9.06 18.52
N GLU A 42 -6.60 -10.13 17.96
CA GLU A 42 -5.94 -11.42 17.80
C GLU A 42 -5.63 -11.69 16.31
N VAL A 43 -4.46 -12.26 16.04
CA VAL A 43 -3.95 -12.54 14.68
C VAL A 43 -3.86 -14.04 14.43
N GLY A 44 -4.32 -14.46 13.26
CA GLY A 44 -4.23 -15.83 12.74
C GLY A 44 -2.78 -16.22 12.39
N ASP A 45 -2.53 -17.51 12.19
CA ASP A 45 -1.18 -18.08 11.97
C ASP A 45 -0.54 -17.69 10.61
N ASP A 46 -1.24 -16.88 9.81
CA ASP A 46 -0.82 -16.37 8.51
C ASP A 46 -0.46 -14.86 8.51
N GLY A 47 -0.45 -14.21 9.68
CA GLY A 47 0.03 -12.84 9.82
C GLY A 47 -0.91 -11.77 9.28
N GLU A 48 -2.20 -12.07 9.13
CA GLU A 48 -3.23 -11.07 8.79
C GLU A 48 -4.11 -10.70 9.99
N VAL A 49 -4.31 -9.39 10.16
CA VAL A 49 -5.15 -8.80 11.21
C VAL A 49 -6.59 -8.71 10.70
N GLY A 50 -7.50 -9.51 11.26
CA GLY A 50 -8.93 -9.47 10.95
C GLY A 50 -9.75 -9.11 12.19
N LEU A 51 -10.76 -8.26 12.03
CA LEU A 51 -11.71 -7.88 13.09
C LEU A 51 -12.84 -8.93 13.19
N THR A 52 -12.79 -9.84 14.16
CA THR A 52 -13.93 -10.68 14.54
C THR A 52 -14.63 -10.13 15.78
N LYS A 53 -15.92 -9.80 15.67
CA LYS A 53 -16.81 -9.56 16.82
C LYS A 53 -17.29 -10.90 17.37
N GLU A 54 -16.79 -11.31 18.52
CA GLU A 54 -17.47 -12.32 19.34
C GLU A 54 -18.53 -11.62 20.22
N GLN A 55 -19.78 -12.06 20.11
CA GLN A 55 -20.83 -11.76 21.10
C GLN A 55 -20.70 -12.73 22.29
N PRO A 56 -20.96 -12.29 23.53
CA PRO A 56 -20.93 -13.17 24.68
C PRO A 56 -22.18 -14.07 24.74
N GLU A 57 -21.98 -15.39 24.77
CA GLU A 57 -22.99 -16.35 25.18
C GLU A 57 -23.28 -16.19 26.68
N VAL A 58 -24.55 -15.96 27.02
CA VAL A 58 -25.10 -16.16 28.36
C VAL A 58 -25.83 -17.50 28.35
N GLN A 59 -25.33 -18.43 29.16
CA GLN A 59 -25.98 -19.71 29.45
C GLN A 59 -27.33 -19.48 30.16
N PRO A 60 -28.33 -20.34 29.89
CA PRO A 60 -29.18 -20.83 30.97
C PRO A 60 -29.12 -22.35 31.10
N ALA A 61 -29.36 -22.78 32.33
CA ALA A 61 -29.26 -24.14 32.81
C ALA A 61 -30.48 -25.02 32.48
N ASN A 62 -30.21 -26.33 32.48
CA ASN A 62 -31.08 -27.49 32.72
C ASN A 62 -32.11 -27.92 31.66
N GLY A 63 -31.82 -29.09 31.06
CA GLY A 63 -32.49 -30.34 31.43
C GLY A 63 -33.37 -31.01 30.37
N HIS A 64 -32.95 -32.22 29.94
CA HIS A 64 -33.71 -33.42 29.48
C HIS A 64 -34.87 -33.22 28.47
N GLU A 65 -35.12 -34.02 27.43
CA GLU A 65 -34.88 -35.44 27.12
C GLU A 65 -35.16 -35.66 25.61
N GLN A 66 -35.06 -36.92 25.19
CA GLN A 66 -34.91 -37.52 23.85
C GLN A 66 -36.10 -37.39 22.86
N VAL A 67 -35.84 -37.94 21.64
CA VAL A 67 -36.73 -38.62 20.65
C VAL A 67 -36.73 -37.89 19.28
N GLU A 68 -36.00 -38.34 18.25
CA GLU A 68 -36.22 -39.45 17.27
C GLU A 68 -37.03 -39.07 15.99
N VAL A 69 -36.34 -39.21 14.84
CA VAL A 69 -36.75 -39.60 13.45
C VAL A 69 -37.84 -38.85 12.64
N LYS A 70 -37.48 -38.52 11.37
CA LYS A 70 -38.01 -39.09 10.07
C LYS A 70 -38.45 -38.08 8.98
N ASN A 71 -37.75 -38.19 7.83
CA ASN A 71 -38.16 -38.14 6.41
C ASN A 71 -39.31 -37.24 5.89
N GLY A 72 -39.00 -36.56 4.77
CA GLY A 72 -39.65 -36.85 3.47
C GLY A 72 -40.21 -35.67 2.68
N HIS A 73 -39.76 -35.56 1.40
CA HIS A 73 -40.51 -35.26 0.14
C HIS A 73 -41.48 -34.05 0.08
N SER A 74 -41.77 -33.31 -1.00
CA SER A 74 -41.34 -33.07 -2.40
C SER A 74 -42.53 -32.33 -3.09
N VAL A 75 -42.36 -31.82 -4.33
CA VAL A 75 -43.39 -31.37 -5.32
C VAL A 75 -43.82 -29.89 -5.20
N GLU A 76 -43.42 -28.98 -6.13
CA GLU A 76 -44.06 -28.55 -7.43
C GLU A 76 -45.47 -27.94 -7.20
N GLU A 77 -45.98 -26.88 -7.84
CA GLU A 77 -45.94 -26.33 -9.22
C GLU A 77 -46.69 -24.96 -9.17
N GLU A 78 -46.21 -23.88 -9.83
CA GLU A 78 -46.79 -23.21 -11.03
C GLU A 78 -47.77 -22.00 -10.88
N LYS A 79 -47.54 -21.01 -11.79
CA LYS A 79 -48.41 -19.95 -12.41
C LYS A 79 -48.60 -18.59 -11.73
N GLU A 80 -48.11 -17.48 -12.36
CA GLU A 80 -48.75 -16.60 -13.40
C GLU A 80 -49.94 -15.81 -12.83
N ASP A 81 -50.19 -14.50 -13.03
CA ASP A 81 -49.60 -13.42 -13.85
C ASP A 81 -50.27 -12.08 -13.44
N THR A 82 -49.73 -10.95 -13.89
CA THR A 82 -50.37 -9.61 -14.10
C THR A 82 -50.69 -8.61 -12.96
N VAL A 83 -49.87 -7.54 -12.92
CA VAL A 83 -50.14 -6.07 -12.95
C VAL A 83 -51.46 -5.50 -12.40
N GLU A 84 -51.36 -4.57 -11.43
CA GLU A 84 -51.95 -3.20 -11.47
C GLU A 84 -51.51 -2.33 -10.25
N GLU A 85 -50.97 -1.15 -10.54
CA GLU A 85 -50.89 0.05 -9.68
C GLU A 85 -52.11 0.95 -9.97
N PRO A 86 -52.44 2.06 -9.26
CA PRO A 86 -51.79 2.70 -8.10
C PRO A 86 -52.78 3.18 -6.98
N ALA A 87 -52.26 3.65 -5.84
CA ALA A 87 -52.64 4.93 -5.18
C ALA A 87 -52.16 5.03 -3.72
N GLU A 88 -51.70 6.25 -3.38
CA GLU A 88 -51.02 6.73 -2.18
C GLU A 88 -51.80 6.59 -0.85
N VAL A 89 -51.09 6.23 0.25
CA VAL A 89 -51.27 6.87 1.57
C VAL A 89 -49.91 6.95 2.31
N LYS A 90 -49.65 8.14 2.86
CA LYS A 90 -48.43 8.56 3.55
C LYS A 90 -48.27 8.02 4.99
N THR A 91 -46.99 7.81 5.33
CA THR A 91 -46.28 8.01 6.62
C THR A 91 -46.58 7.09 7.82
N LYS A 92 -45.55 6.35 8.26
CA LYS A 92 -44.71 6.67 9.44
C LYS A 92 -43.43 5.81 9.49
N GLU A 93 -42.36 6.45 9.94
CA GLU A 93 -40.97 5.99 10.05
C GLU A 93 -40.79 4.83 11.05
N VAL A 94 -39.88 3.88 10.73
CA VAL A 94 -38.98 3.22 11.70
C VAL A 94 -37.65 2.87 10.99
N ASP A 95 -36.64 3.64 11.32
CA ASP A 95 -35.24 3.28 11.62
C ASP A 95 -34.76 1.86 11.25
N GLU A 96 -33.90 1.74 10.23
CA GLU A 96 -33.07 0.56 10.00
C GLU A 96 -31.63 0.95 9.61
N SER A 97 -30.82 1.08 10.65
CA SER A 97 -29.43 0.61 10.78
C SER A 97 -28.63 0.35 9.48
N THR A 98 -27.82 1.36 9.20
CA THR A 98 -26.57 1.40 8.44
C THR A 98 -25.87 0.05 8.21
N LYS A 99 -26.02 -0.47 6.99
CA LYS A 99 -24.99 -1.31 6.35
C LYS A 99 -23.79 -0.43 6.02
N GLU A 100 -22.63 -0.72 6.59
CA GLU A 100 -21.34 -0.19 6.15
C GLU A 100 -21.13 -0.59 4.69
N LYS A 101 -21.42 0.35 3.79
CA LYS A 101 -21.04 0.29 2.38
C LYS A 101 -19.58 0.74 2.29
N SER A 102 -18.78 -0.09 1.63
CA SER A 102 -17.58 0.35 0.93
C SER A 102 -17.89 1.65 0.19
N VAL A 103 -17.10 2.68 0.45
CA VAL A 103 -17.23 3.96 -0.25
C VAL A 103 -16.92 3.69 -1.72
N ALA A 104 -17.94 3.79 -2.58
CA ALA A 104 -17.75 3.75 -4.03
C ALA A 104 -16.78 4.88 -4.43
N PRO A 105 -15.85 4.65 -5.37
CA PRO A 105 -14.98 5.71 -5.85
C PRO A 105 -15.84 6.85 -6.42
N VAL A 106 -15.37 8.09 -6.27
CA VAL A 106 -15.83 9.22 -7.09
C VAL A 106 -15.84 8.74 -8.53
N ALA A 107 -16.91 8.99 -9.30
CA ALA A 107 -17.09 8.46 -10.65
C ALA A 107 -15.94 8.89 -11.57
N GLU A 108 -14.88 8.08 -11.61
CA GLU A 108 -13.77 8.23 -12.54
C GLU A 108 -14.22 7.78 -13.93
N ASN A 109 -13.66 8.38 -14.97
CA ASN A 109 -13.97 7.97 -16.34
C ASN A 109 -13.42 6.55 -16.58
N GLU A 110 -14.31 5.60 -16.85
CA GLU A 110 -13.97 4.19 -17.05
C GLU A 110 -13.56 3.86 -18.50
N GLN A 111 -13.43 4.86 -19.37
CA GLN A 111 -12.98 4.66 -20.76
C GLN A 111 -11.47 4.92 -20.92
N PRO A 112 -10.74 4.01 -21.61
CA PRO A 112 -9.34 4.24 -21.96
C PRO A 112 -9.15 5.46 -22.86
N LYS A 113 -8.13 6.27 -22.55
CA LYS A 113 -7.78 7.49 -23.32
C LYS A 113 -6.27 7.71 -23.37
N HIS A 114 -5.79 8.49 -24.34
CA HIS A 114 -4.41 8.96 -24.39
C HIS A 114 -4.26 10.30 -23.64
N GLY A 115 -3.01 10.74 -23.48
CA GLY A 115 -2.63 11.97 -22.82
C GLY A 115 -2.43 11.80 -21.32
N THR A 116 -2.37 12.92 -20.62
CA THR A 116 -2.28 12.94 -19.15
C THR A 116 -3.60 12.48 -18.54
N LEU A 117 -3.53 11.39 -17.78
CA LEU A 117 -4.68 10.74 -17.17
C LEU A 117 -4.95 11.27 -15.76
N GLU A 118 -3.88 11.51 -15.01
CA GLU A 118 -3.87 11.95 -13.61
C GLU A 118 -2.51 12.61 -13.31
N ALA A 119 -2.49 13.58 -12.40
CA ALA A 119 -1.25 14.16 -11.86
C ALA A 119 -1.42 14.43 -10.36
N GLY A 120 -0.31 14.45 -9.62
CA GLY A 120 -0.36 14.66 -8.18
C GLY A 120 0.99 14.56 -7.47
N HIS A 121 0.93 14.36 -6.15
CA HIS A 121 2.11 14.12 -5.33
C HIS A 121 2.39 12.63 -5.20
N ILE A 122 3.66 12.26 -5.24
CA ILE A 122 4.12 10.89 -5.04
C ILE A 122 5.05 10.84 -3.83
N TYR A 123 4.88 9.80 -3.01
CA TYR A 123 5.74 9.50 -1.89
C TYR A 123 6.24 8.07 -1.99
N PHE A 124 7.53 7.87 -1.76
CA PHE A 124 8.14 6.57 -1.62
C PHE A 124 8.37 6.30 -0.15
N MET A 125 7.73 5.25 0.38
CA MET A 125 7.76 4.92 1.81
C MET A 125 8.36 3.55 2.00
N TYR A 126 9.20 3.35 3.01
CA TYR A 126 9.62 2.02 3.43
C TYR A 126 9.21 1.77 4.88
N ARG A 127 8.97 0.51 5.23
CA ARG A 127 8.67 0.12 6.61
C ARG A 127 9.83 -0.72 7.15
N PRO A 128 10.37 -0.40 8.33
CA PRO A 128 11.37 -1.24 9.00
C PRO A 128 10.84 -2.65 9.31
N LYS A 129 11.74 -3.58 9.62
CA LYS A 129 11.39 -4.88 10.19
C LYS A 129 10.80 -4.72 11.59
N VAL A 130 10.07 -5.75 12.01
CA VAL A 130 9.50 -5.85 13.36
C VAL A 130 10.62 -5.81 14.39
N ASP A 131 10.47 -4.96 15.40
CA ASP A 131 11.46 -4.65 16.45
C ASP A 131 12.81 -4.12 15.93
N ALA A 132 12.87 -3.55 14.71
CA ALA A 132 14.05 -2.85 14.23
C ALA A 132 13.89 -1.34 14.48
N GLU A 133 14.53 -0.83 15.53
CA GLU A 133 14.53 0.60 15.86
C GLU A 133 15.38 1.39 14.84
N GLU A 134 16.59 0.90 14.56
CA GLU A 134 17.51 1.46 13.56
C GLU A 134 17.42 0.67 12.24
N VAL A 135 17.63 1.35 11.10
CA VAL A 135 17.61 0.78 9.75
C VAL A 135 18.86 1.25 9.04
N GLU A 136 19.88 0.39 9.05
CA GLU A 136 21.20 0.67 8.47
C GLU A 136 21.28 0.28 6.99
N SER A 137 20.31 -0.50 6.48
CA SER A 137 20.35 -1.03 5.12
C SER A 137 18.98 -1.48 4.57
N ILE A 138 18.93 -1.74 3.26
CA ILE A 138 17.80 -2.41 2.57
C ILE A 138 17.39 -3.75 3.21
N ASP A 139 18.30 -4.42 3.92
CA ASP A 139 17.99 -5.69 4.57
C ASP A 139 17.06 -5.49 5.76
N ASP A 140 17.12 -4.35 6.43
CA ASP A 140 16.28 -4.00 7.59
C ASP A 140 14.90 -3.46 7.21
N VAL A 141 14.67 -3.25 5.91
CA VAL A 141 13.36 -2.94 5.35
C VAL A 141 12.49 -4.20 5.26
N SER A 142 11.24 -4.13 5.70
CA SER A 142 10.24 -5.20 5.55
C SER A 142 9.34 -4.98 4.32
N LYS A 143 8.94 -3.74 4.07
CA LYS A 143 8.00 -3.37 2.99
C LYS A 143 8.41 -2.06 2.34
N PHE A 144 8.07 -1.92 1.07
CA PHE A 144 8.23 -0.69 0.30
C PHE A 144 6.89 -0.34 -0.36
N HIS A 145 6.52 0.94 -0.33
CA HIS A 145 5.24 1.42 -0.81
C HIS A 145 5.41 2.68 -1.65
N ILE A 146 4.51 2.86 -2.61
CA ILE A 146 4.31 4.11 -3.33
C ILE A 146 2.95 4.66 -2.89
N LEU A 147 2.93 5.88 -2.40
CA LEU A 147 1.72 6.63 -2.09
C LEU A 147 1.53 7.69 -3.18
N LEU A 148 0.40 7.64 -3.88
CA LEU A 148 -0.02 8.65 -4.83
C LEU A 148 -1.15 9.47 -4.20
N ILE A 149 -1.05 10.80 -4.29
CA ILE A 149 -2.07 11.75 -3.86
C ILE A 149 -2.44 12.56 -5.11
N PRO A 150 -3.48 12.14 -5.85
CA PRO A 150 -3.94 12.88 -7.03
C PRO A 150 -4.37 14.30 -6.66
N THR A 151 -3.94 15.28 -7.46
CA THR A 151 -4.35 16.70 -7.33
C THR A 151 -5.05 17.22 -8.58
N SER A 152 -5.12 16.41 -9.64
CA SER A 152 -5.95 16.67 -10.83
C SER A 152 -7.40 16.22 -10.63
N ALA A 153 -8.33 16.83 -11.36
CA ALA A 153 -9.72 16.37 -11.43
C ALA A 153 -9.81 14.86 -11.76
N PRO A 154 -10.75 14.10 -11.16
CA PRO A 154 -11.84 14.57 -10.29
C PRO A 154 -11.46 14.70 -8.80
N HIS A 155 -10.17 14.57 -8.46
CA HIS A 155 -9.68 14.46 -7.07
C HIS A 155 -9.03 15.73 -6.54
N ASP A 156 -9.04 16.83 -7.30
CA ASP A 156 -8.47 18.15 -6.97
C ASP A 156 -9.02 18.79 -5.68
N HIS A 157 -10.18 18.32 -5.22
CA HIS A 157 -10.82 18.79 -3.98
C HIS A 157 -10.93 17.70 -2.90
N ALA A 158 -10.48 16.48 -3.19
CA ALA A 158 -10.51 15.36 -2.26
C ALA A 158 -9.11 15.07 -1.71
N HIS A 159 -9.00 14.60 -0.47
CA HIS A 159 -7.75 14.03 0.03
C HIS A 159 -7.61 12.57 -0.42
N PHE A 160 -7.87 12.36 -1.71
CA PHE A 160 -7.84 11.06 -2.32
C PHE A 160 -6.40 10.55 -2.37
N HIS A 161 -6.22 9.26 -2.08
CA HIS A 161 -4.91 8.64 -2.05
C HIS A 161 -4.99 7.19 -2.52
N ARG A 162 -3.86 6.73 -3.07
CA ARG A 162 -3.63 5.37 -3.57
C ARG A 162 -2.33 4.86 -2.94
N ILE A 163 -2.37 3.72 -2.28
CA ILE A 163 -1.20 3.06 -1.68
C ILE A 163 -0.91 1.78 -2.45
N ILE A 164 0.20 1.77 -3.17
CA ILE A 164 0.75 0.60 -3.85
C ILE A 164 1.78 -0.04 -2.93
N SER A 165 1.59 -1.30 -2.55
CA SER A 165 2.65 -2.12 -1.96
C SER A 165 3.48 -2.71 -3.07
N VAL A 166 4.80 -2.54 -3.01
CA VAL A 166 5.74 -3.07 -4.00
C VAL A 166 6.24 -4.42 -3.49
N GLY A 167 6.11 -5.45 -4.31
CA GLY A 167 6.47 -6.84 -3.96
C GLY A 167 7.97 -7.06 -3.77
N LYS A 168 8.80 -6.08 -4.13
CA LYS A 168 10.22 -5.99 -3.77
C LYS A 168 10.43 -4.75 -2.90
N LYS A 169 11.52 -4.75 -2.14
CA LYS A 169 11.91 -3.60 -1.29
C LYS A 169 12.44 -2.39 -2.07
N LYS A 170 12.29 -2.35 -3.39
CA LYS A 170 12.84 -1.32 -4.28
C LYS A 170 12.06 -1.21 -5.58
N MET A 171 12.20 -0.06 -6.24
CA MET A 171 11.73 0.18 -7.60
C MET A 171 12.49 -0.68 -8.63
N PRO A 172 11.93 -0.88 -9.83
CA PRO A 172 12.69 -1.40 -10.95
C PRO A 172 13.89 -0.49 -11.24
N ASP A 173 15.02 -1.08 -11.62
CA ASP A 173 16.16 -0.34 -12.13
C ASP A 173 15.76 0.37 -13.42
N PRO A 174 15.86 1.72 -13.50
CA PRO A 174 15.50 2.48 -14.69
C PRO A 174 16.22 1.99 -15.94
N GLY A 175 17.50 1.59 -15.83
CA GLY A 175 18.29 1.12 -16.96
C GLY A 175 18.04 -0.35 -17.34
N ALA A 176 17.27 -1.09 -16.54
CA ALA A 176 17.05 -2.51 -16.80
C ALA A 176 16.06 -2.73 -17.94
N LYS A 177 16.40 -3.64 -18.86
CA LYS A 177 15.48 -4.06 -19.92
C LYS A 177 14.43 -5.02 -19.37
N HIS A 178 13.16 -4.61 -19.44
CA HIS A 178 11.99 -5.42 -19.10
C HIS A 178 12.01 -6.00 -17.68
N GLN A 179 12.54 -5.25 -16.71
CA GLN A 179 12.42 -5.67 -15.32
C GLN A 179 10.98 -5.48 -14.87
N VAL A 180 10.39 -6.56 -14.36
CA VAL A 180 9.02 -6.58 -13.85
C VAL A 180 9.04 -6.79 -12.34
N ILE A 181 8.33 -5.95 -11.62
CA ILE A 181 8.09 -6.07 -10.18
C ILE A 181 6.59 -6.13 -9.94
N TRP A 182 6.16 -7.09 -9.13
CA TRP A 182 4.76 -7.19 -8.71
C TRP A 182 4.42 -6.07 -7.75
N GLY A 183 3.20 -5.57 -7.79
CA GLY A 183 2.65 -4.67 -6.79
C GLY A 183 1.17 -4.94 -6.55
N SER A 184 0.63 -4.36 -5.48
CA SER A 184 -0.80 -4.42 -5.21
C SER A 184 -1.31 -3.14 -4.56
N MET A 185 -2.52 -2.73 -4.92
CA MET A 185 -3.23 -1.66 -4.24
C MET A 185 -3.67 -2.14 -2.86
N VAL A 186 -3.04 -1.64 -1.80
CA VAL A 186 -3.34 -2.02 -0.41
C VAL A 186 -4.19 -0.99 0.32
N GLY A 187 -4.29 0.22 -0.22
CA GLY A 187 -5.17 1.26 0.30
C GLY A 187 -5.63 2.21 -0.80
N VAL A 188 -6.91 2.54 -0.78
CA VAL A 188 -7.52 3.57 -1.62
C VAL A 188 -8.57 4.27 -0.76
N GLY A 189 -8.58 5.59 -0.77
CA GLY A 189 -9.59 6.33 -0.01
C GLY A 189 -9.40 7.83 -0.11
N ASN A 190 -10.29 8.57 0.54
CA ASN A 190 -10.25 10.03 0.64
C ASN A 190 -10.06 10.51 2.09
N ASP A 191 -9.82 9.59 3.02
CA ASP A 191 -9.61 9.91 4.42
C ASP A 191 -8.12 10.04 4.77
N LYS A 192 -7.73 11.22 5.23
CA LYS A 192 -6.37 11.46 5.71
C LYS A 192 -6.02 10.66 6.97
N SER A 193 -6.98 10.26 7.81
CA SER A 193 -6.69 9.41 8.98
C SER A 193 -6.16 8.05 8.55
N ALA A 194 -6.70 7.49 7.47
CA ALA A 194 -6.30 6.18 6.96
C ALA A 194 -4.81 6.11 6.59
N LEU A 195 -4.18 7.23 6.22
CA LEU A 195 -2.72 7.30 6.01
C LEU A 195 -1.94 7.09 7.31
N LYS A 196 -2.41 7.66 8.42
CA LYS A 196 -1.80 7.45 9.73
C LYS A 196 -1.93 6.00 10.17
N ASP A 197 -3.06 5.36 9.92
CA ASP A 197 -3.26 3.95 10.25
C ASP A 197 -2.40 3.05 9.36
N ALA A 198 -2.31 3.35 8.06
CA ALA A 198 -1.53 2.57 7.10
C ALA A 198 -0.01 2.67 7.32
N PHE A 199 0.48 3.83 7.75
CA PHE A 199 1.92 4.12 7.89
C PHE A 199 2.39 4.29 9.34
N GLY A 200 1.49 4.33 10.33
CA GLY A 200 1.84 4.45 11.73
C GLY A 200 2.52 3.21 12.31
N ALA A 201 3.12 3.38 13.49
CA ALA A 201 3.61 2.28 14.31
C ALA A 201 2.44 1.59 15.02
N TYR A 202 2.58 0.30 15.29
CA TYR A 202 1.60 -0.45 16.06
C TYR A 202 2.25 -1.63 16.79
N ASP A 203 1.68 -1.98 17.95
CA ASP A 203 2.04 -3.17 18.70
C ASP A 203 1.02 -4.28 18.46
N TYR A 204 1.50 -5.53 18.41
CA TYR A 204 0.62 -6.69 18.31
C TYR A 204 1.18 -7.89 19.08
N ASP A 205 0.29 -8.69 19.66
CA ASP A 205 0.67 -9.88 20.40
C ASP A 205 0.82 -11.08 19.48
N THR A 206 1.90 -11.83 19.67
CA THR A 206 2.13 -13.11 19.00
C THR A 206 1.97 -14.26 19.97
N LYS A 207 1.45 -15.38 19.47
CA LYS A 207 1.23 -16.61 20.26
C LYS A 207 2.51 -17.16 20.88
N THR A 208 3.64 -16.98 20.21
CA THR A 208 4.92 -17.63 20.55
C THR A 208 6.01 -16.68 21.01
N ARG A 209 5.95 -15.40 20.66
CA ARG A 209 7.02 -14.41 20.92
C ARG A 209 6.56 -13.21 21.72
N GLY A 210 5.33 -13.23 22.28
CA GLY A 210 4.77 -12.13 23.06
C GLY A 210 4.47 -10.90 22.22
N THR A 211 4.43 -9.73 22.85
CA THR A 211 4.19 -8.45 22.19
C THR A 211 5.35 -8.10 21.26
N ARG A 212 5.00 -7.72 20.03
CA ARG A 212 5.91 -7.31 18.97
C ARG A 212 5.58 -5.87 18.58
N HIS A 213 6.61 -5.09 18.29
CA HIS A 213 6.47 -3.72 17.83
C HIS A 213 6.72 -3.65 16.32
N GLN A 214 5.80 -3.08 15.58
CA GLN A 214 6.01 -2.71 14.19
C GLN A 214 6.27 -1.19 14.12
N PRO A 215 7.50 -0.77 13.81
CA PRO A 215 7.82 0.64 13.62
C PRO A 215 7.02 1.26 12.48
N ALA A 216 6.78 2.57 12.57
CA ALA A 216 6.15 3.37 11.53
C ALA A 216 6.90 3.28 10.19
N ALA A 217 6.19 3.44 9.08
CA ALA A 217 6.82 3.62 7.79
C ALA A 217 7.50 5.00 7.71
N ARG A 218 8.66 5.03 7.06
CA ARG A 218 9.48 6.21 6.89
C ARG A 218 9.42 6.66 5.43
N PRO A 219 9.19 7.95 5.15
CA PRO A 219 9.35 8.48 3.81
C PRO A 219 10.82 8.43 3.40
N ALA A 220 11.09 7.94 2.20
CA ALA A 220 12.40 8.01 1.55
C ALA A 220 12.46 9.14 0.53
N ALA A 221 11.34 9.47 -0.12
CA ALA A 221 11.27 10.58 -1.06
C ALA A 221 9.84 11.07 -1.26
N ARG A 222 9.72 12.35 -1.65
CA ARG A 222 8.51 13.04 -2.08
C ARG A 222 8.77 13.74 -3.40
N GLY A 223 7.79 13.74 -4.28
CA GLY A 223 7.87 14.36 -5.59
C GLY A 223 6.52 14.60 -6.23
N HIS A 224 6.56 14.89 -7.52
CA HIS A 224 5.40 14.98 -8.40
C HIS A 224 5.33 13.79 -9.32
N TYR A 225 4.12 13.42 -9.72
CA TYR A 225 3.93 12.41 -10.74
C TYR A 225 2.89 12.84 -11.77
N ILE A 226 3.03 12.24 -12.96
CA ILE A 226 2.05 12.26 -14.03
C ILE A 226 1.81 10.81 -14.44
N LEU A 227 0.56 10.37 -14.40
CA LEU A 227 0.11 9.18 -15.12
C LEU A 227 -0.22 9.59 -16.55
N HIS A 228 0.60 9.14 -17.49
CA HIS A 228 0.50 9.50 -18.90
C HIS A 228 0.28 8.27 -19.77
N SER A 229 -0.61 8.38 -20.76
CA SER A 229 -0.77 7.37 -21.80
C SER A 229 -0.34 7.94 -23.15
N PRO A 230 0.86 7.61 -23.65
CA PRO A 230 1.34 8.13 -24.92
C PRO A 230 0.42 7.69 -26.06
N GLN A 231 0.35 8.51 -27.10
CA GLN A 231 -0.28 8.11 -28.35
C GLN A 231 0.73 7.36 -29.22
N ASP A 232 0.38 6.15 -29.63
CA ASP A 232 1.16 5.37 -30.59
C ASP A 232 0.54 5.58 -31.97
N THR A 233 1.10 6.51 -32.75
CA THR A 233 0.59 6.86 -34.08
C THR A 233 0.49 5.68 -35.05
N LEU A 234 1.27 4.61 -34.84
CA LEU A 234 1.23 3.39 -35.64
C LEU A 234 0.20 2.40 -35.10
N ALA A 235 0.25 2.09 -33.81
CA ALA A 235 -0.67 1.12 -33.20
C ALA A 235 -2.11 1.66 -33.07
N ASP A 236 -2.28 2.97 -33.00
CA ASP A 236 -3.58 3.64 -32.87
C ASP A 236 -4.19 4.08 -34.20
N SER A 237 -3.47 3.86 -35.32
CA SER A 237 -3.98 4.14 -36.65
C SER A 237 -5.21 3.26 -36.97
N PRO A 238 -6.32 3.83 -37.46
CA PRO A 238 -7.51 3.06 -37.87
C PRO A 238 -7.21 2.05 -39.00
N GLU A 239 -6.13 2.27 -39.75
CA GLU A 239 -5.69 1.40 -40.84
C GLU A 239 -5.01 0.13 -40.33
N HIS A 240 -4.47 0.17 -39.11
CA HIS A 240 -3.92 -1.00 -38.45
C HIS A 240 -5.03 -1.71 -37.67
N ASN A 241 -5.35 -2.95 -38.06
CA ASN A 241 -6.24 -3.83 -37.28
C ASN A 241 -5.53 -4.39 -36.03
N ARG A 242 -4.83 -3.52 -35.29
CA ARG A 242 -4.23 -3.82 -34.00
C ARG A 242 -5.07 -3.15 -32.93
N GLN A 243 -5.24 -3.83 -31.82
CA GLN A 243 -5.91 -3.23 -30.67
C GLN A 243 -5.03 -2.11 -30.11
N ARG A 244 -5.61 -0.91 -29.98
CA ARG A 244 -4.95 0.29 -29.41
C ARG A 244 -4.23 -0.05 -28.11
N ASP A 245 -2.96 0.35 -28.02
CA ASP A 245 -2.11 0.09 -26.88
C ASP A 245 -2.09 1.31 -25.97
N TYR A 246 -3.05 1.34 -25.05
CA TYR A 246 -3.20 2.41 -24.06
C TYR A 246 -2.15 2.29 -22.94
N LYS A 247 -0.86 2.11 -23.28
CA LYS A 247 0.26 2.02 -22.33
C LYS A 247 0.12 3.15 -21.30
N VAL A 248 0.36 2.87 -20.03
CA VAL A 248 0.36 3.87 -18.96
C VAL A 248 1.73 3.92 -18.33
N LEU A 249 2.28 5.12 -18.26
CA LEU A 249 3.53 5.43 -17.59
C LEU A 249 3.23 6.27 -16.35
N LEU A 250 3.77 5.85 -15.21
CA LEU A 250 3.93 6.67 -14.03
C LEU A 250 5.29 7.36 -14.13
N ALA A 251 5.28 8.58 -14.67
CA ALA A 251 6.45 9.45 -14.68
C ALA A 251 6.50 10.26 -13.38
N TYR A 252 7.67 10.45 -12.81
CA TYR A 252 7.84 11.19 -11.57
C TYR A 252 9.15 11.98 -11.52
N GLU A 253 9.14 13.04 -10.71
CA GLU A 253 10.31 13.82 -10.34
C GLU A 253 10.33 14.05 -8.83
N ILE A 254 11.43 13.70 -8.18
CA ILE A 254 11.65 13.83 -6.74
C ILE A 254 12.11 15.26 -6.43
N THR A 255 11.38 15.91 -5.54
CA THR A 255 11.70 17.27 -5.04
C THR A 255 12.30 17.26 -3.65
N THR A 256 12.05 16.20 -2.87
CA THR A 256 12.48 16.06 -1.48
C THR A 256 12.93 14.62 -1.25
N PRO A 257 14.19 14.33 -0.88
CA PRO A 257 15.28 15.29 -0.70
C PRO A 257 15.59 16.10 -1.96
N ALA A 258 16.23 17.26 -1.78
CA ALA A 258 16.85 17.98 -2.88
C ALA A 258 17.96 17.11 -3.52
N ALA A 259 18.33 17.39 -4.76
CA ALA A 259 19.28 16.58 -5.52
C ALA A 259 20.63 16.39 -4.79
N GLU A 260 21.07 17.37 -4.02
CA GLU A 260 22.32 17.33 -3.25
C GLU A 260 22.24 16.42 -2.02
N ALA A 261 21.04 16.23 -1.48
CA ALA A 261 20.74 15.34 -0.35
C ALA A 261 20.20 13.97 -0.82
N PHE A 262 20.09 13.75 -2.13
CA PHE A 262 19.71 12.46 -2.68
C PHE A 262 20.83 11.44 -2.46
N GLY A 263 20.61 10.52 -1.52
CA GLY A 263 21.66 9.74 -0.91
C GLY A 263 21.56 8.24 -1.12
N GLU A 264 22.07 7.50 -0.14
CA GLU A 264 22.18 6.05 -0.13
C GLU A 264 20.80 5.37 -0.05
N VAL A 265 19.92 5.86 0.84
CA VAL A 265 18.56 5.33 1.01
C VAL A 265 17.81 5.30 -0.32
N GLN A 266 17.78 6.42 -1.03
CA GLN A 266 17.04 6.51 -2.29
C GLN A 266 17.65 5.60 -3.36
N LYS A 267 18.99 5.52 -3.44
CA LYS A 267 19.70 4.65 -4.40
C LYS A 267 19.44 3.16 -4.12
N GLU A 268 19.49 2.72 -2.87
CA GLU A 268 19.23 1.31 -2.52
C GLU A 268 17.77 0.90 -2.75
N LEU A 269 16.83 1.83 -2.53
CA LEU A 269 15.42 1.68 -2.87
C LEU A 269 15.14 1.77 -4.39
N GLY A 270 16.18 1.94 -5.21
CA GLY A 270 16.07 1.95 -6.68
C GLY A 270 15.41 3.22 -7.24
N LEU A 271 15.39 4.31 -6.48
CA LEU A 271 14.82 5.58 -6.91
C LEU A 271 15.82 6.33 -7.81
N ALA A 272 15.28 7.07 -8.77
CA ALA A 272 16.00 8.08 -9.53
C ALA A 272 15.36 9.45 -9.29
N LEU A 273 16.12 10.54 -9.49
CA LEU A 273 15.56 11.89 -9.33
C LEU A 273 14.39 12.15 -10.28
N LYS A 274 14.48 11.61 -11.50
CA LYS A 274 13.42 11.67 -12.51
C LYS A 274 13.41 10.37 -13.30
N ASP A 275 12.25 9.74 -13.47
CA ASP A 275 12.12 8.44 -14.15
C ASP A 275 10.64 8.12 -14.48
N ALA A 276 10.41 7.07 -15.27
CA ALA A 276 9.09 6.54 -15.56
C ALA A 276 9.03 5.01 -15.56
N VAL A 277 7.95 4.48 -14.97
CA VAL A 277 7.64 3.04 -14.99
C VAL A 277 6.31 2.78 -15.67
N ALA A 278 6.22 1.70 -16.45
CA ALA A 278 4.96 1.29 -17.03
C ALA A 278 4.12 0.49 -16.02
N LEU A 279 2.82 0.77 -15.97
CA LEU A 279 1.86 0.10 -15.09
C LEU A 279 0.90 -0.78 -15.89
N GLN A 280 0.80 -2.05 -15.50
CA GLN A 280 -0.21 -2.97 -16.02
C GLN A 280 -0.98 -3.60 -14.88
N VAL A 281 -2.30 -3.65 -14.96
CA VAL A 281 -3.17 -4.32 -13.98
C VAL A 281 -3.47 -5.74 -14.41
N LYS A 282 -3.58 -6.62 -13.43
CA LYS A 282 -3.96 -8.02 -13.62
C LYS A 282 -5.47 -8.16 -13.54
N ASP A 283 -6.01 -9.07 -14.34
CA ASP A 283 -7.40 -9.51 -14.21
C ASP A 283 -7.57 -10.29 -12.88
N PRO A 284 -8.42 -9.84 -11.96
CA PRO A 284 -8.69 -10.53 -10.69
C PRO A 284 -9.30 -11.92 -10.91
N ASN A 285 -9.94 -12.16 -12.05
CA ASN A 285 -10.57 -13.42 -12.42
C ASN A 285 -9.63 -14.36 -13.19
N ALA A 286 -8.44 -13.89 -13.60
CA ALA A 286 -7.50 -14.75 -14.28
C ALA A 286 -6.97 -15.84 -13.35
N ASP A 287 -7.00 -17.09 -13.84
CA ASP A 287 -6.43 -18.22 -13.13
C ASP A 287 -4.94 -18.01 -12.88
N ALA A 288 -4.47 -18.41 -11.70
CA ALA A 288 -3.04 -18.39 -11.38
C ALA A 288 -2.21 -19.25 -12.34
N GLY A 289 -2.87 -20.19 -13.06
CA GLY A 289 -2.26 -21.17 -13.93
C GLY A 289 -1.39 -22.16 -13.15
N SER A 290 -0.53 -22.89 -13.85
CA SER A 290 0.40 -23.86 -13.26
C SER A 290 1.67 -23.23 -12.66
N ASN A 291 1.77 -21.90 -12.58
CA ASN A 291 2.95 -21.21 -12.08
C ASN A 291 2.77 -20.83 -10.59
N PRO A 292 3.35 -21.59 -9.64
CA PRO A 292 3.23 -21.31 -8.21
C PRO A 292 3.90 -19.99 -7.77
N ARG A 293 4.75 -19.38 -8.62
CA ARG A 293 5.30 -18.03 -8.37
C ARG A 293 4.35 -16.91 -8.76
N ALA A 294 3.26 -17.23 -9.44
CA ALA A 294 2.19 -16.30 -9.76
C ALA A 294 1.04 -16.42 -8.75
N ALA A 295 1.39 -16.59 -7.47
CA ALA A 295 0.43 -16.62 -6.38
C ALA A 295 -0.32 -15.27 -6.37
N SER A 296 -1.53 -15.30 -6.92
CA SER A 296 -2.47 -14.19 -6.79
C SER A 296 -2.83 -14.01 -5.32
N LEU A 297 -3.29 -12.82 -4.96
CA LEU A 297 -4.03 -12.63 -3.72
C LEU A 297 -5.14 -13.70 -3.57
N PRO A 298 -5.46 -14.11 -2.32
CA PRO A 298 -6.66 -14.90 -2.03
C PRO A 298 -7.88 -14.28 -2.69
N LYS A 299 -8.83 -15.10 -3.17
CA LYS A 299 -9.91 -14.64 -4.05
C LYS A 299 -10.72 -13.50 -3.44
N GLU A 300 -11.01 -13.63 -2.15
CA GLU A 300 -11.70 -12.67 -1.28
C GLU A 300 -10.98 -11.33 -1.10
N LYS A 301 -9.67 -11.25 -1.39
CA LYS A 301 -8.87 -10.02 -1.31
C LYS A 301 -8.55 -9.41 -2.67
N ARG A 302 -9.04 -10.01 -3.77
CA ARG A 302 -8.82 -9.46 -5.12
C ARG A 302 -9.74 -8.28 -5.36
N ALA A 303 -9.31 -7.36 -6.21
CA ALA A 303 -10.16 -6.26 -6.66
C ALA A 303 -11.48 -6.78 -7.26
N SER A 304 -12.56 -6.08 -6.95
CA SER A 304 -13.88 -6.29 -7.54
C SER A 304 -14.21 -5.11 -8.43
N TYR A 305 -13.78 -5.16 -9.69
CA TYR A 305 -14.00 -4.11 -10.68
C TYR A 305 -15.48 -4.00 -11.09
N SER A 306 -15.87 -2.83 -11.60
CA SER A 306 -17.14 -2.66 -12.32
C SER A 306 -17.22 -3.59 -13.53
N THR A 307 -18.43 -3.83 -14.04
CA THR A 307 -18.63 -4.64 -15.24
C THR A 307 -17.87 -4.04 -16.43
N GLU A 308 -17.94 -2.72 -16.56
CA GLU A 308 -17.30 -1.95 -17.61
C GLU A 308 -15.78 -2.11 -17.59
N LEU A 309 -15.14 -1.95 -16.42
CA LEU A 309 -13.71 -2.18 -16.25
C LEU A 309 -13.32 -3.64 -16.48
N GLN A 310 -14.12 -4.59 -16.01
CA GLN A 310 -13.86 -6.01 -16.20
C GLN A 310 -13.91 -6.41 -17.68
N GLU A 311 -14.82 -5.84 -18.47
CA GLU A 311 -14.94 -6.08 -19.91
C GLU A 311 -13.71 -5.60 -20.72
N LEU A 312 -12.97 -4.60 -20.23
CA LEU A 312 -11.77 -4.08 -20.91
C LEU A 312 -10.63 -5.11 -21.01
N PHE A 313 -10.61 -6.11 -20.11
CA PHE A 313 -9.60 -7.17 -20.15
C PHE A 313 -9.71 -7.99 -21.45
N LYS A 314 -10.92 -8.23 -21.96
CA LYS A 314 -11.17 -9.06 -23.17
C LYS A 314 -10.39 -10.38 -23.14
N ASN A 315 -10.48 -11.11 -22.02
CA ASN A 315 -9.75 -12.36 -21.75
C ASN A 315 -8.22 -12.24 -21.64
N ARG A 316 -7.66 -11.03 -21.57
CA ARG A 316 -6.23 -10.82 -21.29
C ARG A 316 -5.99 -10.89 -19.79
N ARG A 317 -4.91 -11.55 -19.40
CA ARG A 317 -4.50 -11.62 -17.98
C ARG A 317 -3.99 -10.28 -17.44
N PHE A 318 -3.34 -9.50 -18.29
CA PHE A 318 -2.83 -8.17 -17.95
C PHE A 318 -3.21 -7.18 -19.04
N ILE A 319 -3.53 -5.96 -18.62
CA ILE A 319 -3.77 -4.81 -19.49
C ILE A 319 -3.07 -3.58 -18.89
N PRO A 320 -2.78 -2.53 -19.69
CA PRO A 320 -2.34 -1.26 -19.13
C PRO A 320 -3.31 -0.76 -18.05
N ALA A 321 -2.81 -0.03 -17.05
CA ALA A 321 -3.62 0.60 -16.00
C ALA A 321 -4.45 1.80 -16.52
N ASN A 322 -5.12 1.64 -17.66
CA ASN A 322 -5.91 2.66 -18.35
C ASN A 322 -7.35 2.15 -18.47
N PRO A 323 -8.32 2.84 -17.86
CA PRO A 323 -8.22 4.12 -17.13
C PRO A 323 -7.62 4.00 -15.71
N PRO A 324 -7.23 5.14 -15.07
CA PRO A 324 -6.77 5.16 -13.68
C PRO A 324 -7.77 4.57 -12.67
N ALA A 325 -9.05 4.45 -13.05
CA ALA A 325 -10.09 3.82 -12.24
C ALA A 325 -9.73 2.39 -11.80
N PHE A 326 -8.90 1.65 -12.56
CA PHE A 326 -8.38 0.36 -12.11
C PHE A 326 -7.58 0.46 -10.81
N LEU A 327 -6.88 1.58 -10.59
CA LEU A 327 -6.10 1.82 -9.38
C LEU A 327 -6.99 2.28 -8.21
N SER A 328 -8.31 2.39 -8.40
CA SER A 328 -9.26 2.86 -7.36
C SER A 328 -9.86 1.71 -6.54
N TYR A 329 -9.36 0.49 -6.72
CA TYR A 329 -9.82 -0.71 -6.03
C TYR A 329 -8.70 -1.33 -5.21
N THR A 330 -8.89 -1.41 -3.89
CA THR A 330 -8.05 -2.24 -3.02
C THR A 330 -8.07 -3.69 -3.50
N GLY A 331 -6.92 -4.37 -3.43
CA GLY A 331 -6.76 -5.74 -3.94
C GLY A 331 -6.43 -5.80 -5.43
N THR A 332 -6.27 -4.66 -6.11
CA THR A 332 -5.78 -4.62 -7.49
C THR A 332 -4.34 -5.08 -7.51
N GLU A 333 -4.06 -6.17 -8.22
CA GLU A 333 -2.70 -6.63 -8.47
C GLU A 333 -2.17 -5.98 -9.76
N LEU A 334 -0.92 -5.52 -9.74
CA LEU A 334 -0.32 -4.83 -10.88
C LEU A 334 1.15 -5.21 -11.09
N LEU A 335 1.65 -4.90 -12.27
CA LEU A 335 3.05 -4.96 -12.66
C LEU A 335 3.60 -3.54 -12.76
N ILE A 336 4.75 -3.33 -12.14
CA ILE A 336 5.58 -2.13 -12.28
C ILE A 336 6.76 -2.55 -13.15
N ILE A 337 6.86 -1.95 -14.34
CA ILE A 337 7.77 -2.40 -15.39
C ILE A 337 8.74 -1.26 -15.72
N SER A 338 10.04 -1.55 -15.75
CA SER A 338 11.05 -0.55 -16.11
C SER A 338 10.85 0.00 -17.53
N SER A 339 11.10 1.30 -17.73
CA SER A 339 11.09 1.96 -19.04
C SER A 339 12.50 2.49 -19.34
N PRO A 340 13.39 1.70 -19.96
CA PRO A 340 14.82 2.02 -20.09
C PRO A 340 15.15 3.06 -21.17
N HIS A 341 14.16 3.76 -21.68
CA HIS A 341 14.33 4.85 -22.65
C HIS A 341 14.48 6.17 -21.91
N GLU A 342 14.99 7.19 -22.60
CA GLU A 342 14.90 8.55 -22.08
C GLU A 342 13.43 8.91 -21.79
N LEU A 343 13.21 9.81 -20.83
CA LEU A 343 11.88 10.06 -20.32
C LEU A 343 10.94 10.59 -21.42
N GLU A 344 11.38 11.62 -22.15
CA GLU A 344 10.69 12.14 -23.32
C GLU A 344 10.33 11.04 -24.33
N GLU A 345 11.28 10.17 -24.69
CA GLU A 345 11.06 9.07 -25.63
C GLU A 345 10.00 8.08 -25.11
N SER A 346 10.06 7.75 -23.81
CA SER A 346 9.09 6.85 -23.17
C SER A 346 7.67 7.42 -23.26
N LEU A 347 7.53 8.74 -23.11
CA LEU A 347 6.27 9.48 -23.08
C LEU A 347 5.72 9.80 -24.48
N GLY A 348 6.39 9.36 -25.54
CA GLY A 348 5.88 9.39 -26.91
C GLY A 348 5.94 10.77 -27.56
N VAL A 349 5.09 11.01 -28.57
CA VAL A 349 5.16 12.20 -29.46
C VAL A 349 5.04 13.54 -28.71
N HIS A 350 4.40 13.54 -27.55
CA HIS A 350 4.25 14.73 -26.69
C HIS A 350 5.09 14.65 -25.42
N GLY A 351 6.10 13.78 -25.40
CA GLY A 351 6.93 13.51 -24.23
C GLY A 351 7.63 14.74 -23.70
N ASP A 352 8.23 15.56 -24.58
CA ASP A 352 8.92 16.79 -24.19
C ASP A 352 8.01 17.74 -23.40
N GLN A 353 6.73 17.85 -23.79
CA GLN A 353 5.77 18.71 -23.09
C GLN A 353 5.41 18.12 -21.72
N VAL A 354 5.23 16.80 -21.63
CA VAL A 354 4.90 16.13 -20.36
C VAL A 354 6.06 16.21 -19.38
N GLU A 355 7.30 16.00 -19.86
CA GLU A 355 8.51 16.19 -19.04
C GLU A 355 8.64 17.65 -18.60
N LYS A 356 8.40 18.61 -19.50
CA LYS A 356 8.40 20.02 -19.13
C LYS A 356 7.33 20.37 -18.08
N ASP A 357 6.12 19.82 -18.20
CA ASP A 357 5.06 20.03 -17.21
C ASP A 357 5.48 19.49 -15.83
N LEU A 358 6.17 18.35 -15.81
CA LEU A 358 6.73 17.77 -14.59
C LEU A 358 7.79 18.69 -13.96
N ASP A 359 8.73 19.18 -14.77
CA ASP A 359 9.80 20.10 -14.36
C ASP A 359 9.26 21.41 -13.79
N GLU A 360 8.26 22.00 -14.46
CA GLU A 360 7.65 23.25 -14.03
C GLU A 360 6.97 23.11 -12.67
N VAL A 361 6.25 22.01 -12.43
CA VAL A 361 5.63 21.73 -11.13
C VAL A 361 6.69 21.48 -10.06
N ALA A 362 7.71 20.66 -10.36
CA ALA A 362 8.80 20.36 -9.43
C ALA A 362 9.63 21.59 -9.05
N ALA A 363 9.76 22.57 -9.97
CA ALA A 363 10.43 23.83 -9.71
C ALA A 363 9.66 24.72 -8.73
N VAL A 364 8.33 24.72 -8.80
CA VAL A 364 7.45 25.54 -7.95
C VAL A 364 7.22 24.90 -6.58
N GLU A 365 6.99 23.60 -6.53
CA GLU A 365 6.59 22.88 -5.32
C GLU A 365 7.75 22.22 -4.58
N LYS A 366 8.82 22.99 -4.32
CA LYS A 366 9.93 22.55 -3.47
C LYS A 366 9.56 22.74 -2.00
N VAL A 367 9.09 21.67 -1.37
CA VAL A 367 8.78 21.65 0.07
C VAL A 367 9.94 21.08 0.87
N GLY A 368 10.21 21.69 2.03
CA GLY A 368 11.12 21.12 3.01
C GLY A 368 10.53 19.86 3.66
N VAL A 369 11.40 19.09 4.32
CA VAL A 369 11.05 17.81 4.95
C VAL A 369 9.86 17.91 5.91
N GLU A 370 9.79 18.98 6.72
CA GLU A 370 8.67 19.23 7.63
C GLU A 370 7.32 19.41 6.93
N ALA A 371 7.31 20.16 5.83
CA ALA A 371 6.09 20.39 5.06
C ALA A 371 5.64 19.10 4.35
N ALA A 372 6.58 18.32 3.83
CA ALA A 372 6.29 17.00 3.24
C ALA A 372 5.65 16.04 4.25
N LEU A 373 6.10 16.02 5.51
CA LEU A 373 5.50 15.20 6.57
C LEU A 373 4.11 15.70 6.99
N LYS A 374 3.94 17.02 7.04
CA LYS A 374 2.65 17.66 7.38
C LYS A 374 1.55 17.29 6.38
N GLU A 375 1.88 17.18 5.10
CA GLU A 375 0.95 16.70 4.06
C GLU A 375 0.40 15.29 4.39
N LEU A 376 1.25 14.42 4.94
CA LEU A 376 0.90 13.07 5.37
C LEU A 376 0.22 12.99 6.75
N ARG A 377 0.08 14.13 7.46
CA ARG A 377 -0.29 14.18 8.89
C ARG A 377 0.64 13.35 9.79
N MET A 378 1.89 13.19 9.37
CA MET A 378 2.92 12.56 10.18
C MET A 378 3.70 13.65 10.93
N SER A 379 4.15 13.33 12.14
CA SER A 379 4.99 14.23 12.93
C SER A 379 6.43 13.73 12.91
N LYS A 380 7.38 14.65 13.16
CA LYS A 380 8.79 14.32 13.41
C LYS A 380 9.00 13.32 14.54
N GLU A 381 8.07 13.29 15.49
CA GLU A 381 8.13 12.43 16.66
C GLU A 381 7.65 11.00 16.35
N ASP A 382 6.75 10.86 15.37
CA ASP A 382 6.19 9.58 14.92
C ASP A 382 6.98 8.97 13.74
N THR A 383 7.84 9.75 13.08
CA THR A 383 8.59 9.35 11.88
C THR A 383 10.05 9.75 11.97
N GLU A 384 10.93 8.79 11.74
CA GLU A 384 12.36 9.06 11.67
C GLU A 384 12.70 9.73 10.34
N ILE A 385 13.27 10.93 10.43
CA ILE A 385 13.30 11.93 9.35
C ILE A 385 14.53 11.77 8.46
N GLU A 386 15.61 11.23 9.01
CA GLU A 386 16.92 11.10 8.36
C GLU A 386 16.85 10.31 7.04
N ALA A 387 15.87 9.42 6.92
CA ALA A 387 15.50 8.73 5.70
C ALA A 387 15.21 9.66 4.50
N LEU A 388 14.54 10.79 4.74
CA LEU A 388 14.27 11.83 3.74
C LEU A 388 15.51 12.69 3.44
N GLU A 389 16.56 12.61 4.25
CA GLU A 389 17.84 13.31 4.06
C GLU A 389 18.89 12.45 3.32
N GLY A 390 18.52 11.20 3.01
CA GLY A 390 19.30 10.31 2.15
C GLY A 390 20.31 9.42 2.87
N ALA A 391 20.32 9.40 4.20
CA ALA A 391 21.11 8.48 5.00
C ALA A 391 20.21 7.43 5.67
N TRP A 392 20.72 6.20 5.74
CA TRP A 392 20.19 5.18 6.64
C TRP A 392 20.37 5.64 8.09
N VAL A 393 19.57 5.08 9.00
CA VAL A 393 19.50 5.51 10.40
C VAL A 393 20.00 4.45 11.34
#